data_AF-A0A6J4X028-F1
#
_entry.id   AF-A0A6J4X028-F1
#
_cell.length_a   1.000
_cell.length_b   1.000
_cell.length_c   1.000
_cell.angle_alpha   90.00
_cell.angle_beta   90.00
_cell.angle_gamma   90.00
#
_symmetry.space_group_name_H-M   'P 1'
#
loop_
_entity.id
_entity.type
_entity.pdbx_description
1 polymer ?
#
loop_
_entity_poly.entity_id
_entity_poly.type
_entity_poly.pdbx_seq_one_letter_code
_entity_poly.pdbx_strand_id
1 'polypeptide(L)'
;MTEKQIAALRFYQRSEAFDEKEKTTIRFADIVTRGATAVDSNVLEYIGKFYSEDEIVELTMVIALANMVNRINDALKIEPDLGEAE
;
A
#
# COMPACT_ATOMS: atom_id res chain seq x y z
N MET A 1 -6.11 6.93 8.73
CA MET A 1 -4.96 6.55 9.57
C MET A 1 -4.80 7.57 10.69
N THR A 2 -4.41 7.12 11.88
CA THR A 2 -4.07 8.02 13.00
C THR A 2 -2.59 8.44 12.93
N GLU A 3 -2.21 9.51 13.64
CA GLU A 3 -0.79 9.91 13.80
C GLU A 3 0.09 8.75 14.30
N LYS A 4 -0.43 7.95 15.24
CA LYS A 4 0.26 6.76 15.75
C LYS A 4 0.50 5.73 14.65
N GLN A 5 -0.47 5.52 13.76
CA GLN A 5 -0.32 4.62 12.63
C GLN A 5 0.67 5.19 11.60
N ILE A 6 0.61 6.49 11.30
CA ILE A 6 1.55 7.15 10.38
C ILE A 6 2.99 6.98 10.87
N ALA A 7 3.25 7.30 12.14
CA ALA A 7 4.57 7.14 12.75
C ALA A 7 5.06 5.69 12.78
N ALA A 8 4.14 4.73 12.89
CA ALA A 8 4.46 3.30 12.98
C ALA A 8 4.50 2.57 11.63
N LEU A 9 4.10 3.22 10.52
CA LEU A 9 3.86 2.55 9.23
C LEU A 9 5.08 1.77 8.73
N ARG A 10 6.30 2.30 8.91
CA ARG A 10 7.54 1.61 8.51
C ARG A 10 7.74 0.26 9.23
N PHE A 11 7.16 0.09 10.41
CA PHE A 11 7.28 -1.10 11.24
C PHE A 11 5.92 -1.75 11.50
N TYR A 12 4.94 -1.55 10.60
CA TYR A 12 3.53 -1.96 10.77
C TYR A 12 3.37 -3.41 11.24
N GLN A 13 4.20 -4.33 10.74
CA GLN A 13 4.14 -5.77 11.07
C GLN A 13 4.27 -6.06 12.57
N ARG A 14 5.10 -5.27 13.27
CA ARG A 14 5.37 -5.43 14.71
C ARG A 14 4.61 -4.43 15.57
N SER A 15 3.88 -3.51 14.94
CA SER A 15 3.17 -2.45 15.64
C SER A 15 1.78 -2.91 16.05
N GLU A 16 1.42 -2.65 17.29
CA GLU A 16 0.05 -2.83 17.81
C GLU A 16 -0.89 -1.71 17.32
N ALA A 17 -0.41 -0.72 16.58
CA ALA A 17 -1.24 0.33 16.00
C ALA A 17 -2.06 -0.16 14.79
N PHE A 18 -1.79 -1.37 14.31
CA PHE A 18 -2.47 -1.97 13.17
C PHE A 18 -3.13 -3.29 13.55
N ASP A 19 -4.35 -3.50 13.09
CA ASP A 19 -4.99 -4.80 13.18
C ASP A 19 -4.49 -5.75 12.06
N GLU A 20 -4.95 -7.01 12.10
CA GLU A 20 -4.51 -8.02 11.13
C GLU A 20 -5.00 -7.73 9.69
N LYS A 21 -6.16 -7.09 9.52
CA LYS A 21 -6.64 -6.69 8.20
C LYS A 21 -5.72 -5.61 7.63
N GLU A 22 -5.45 -4.57 8.41
CA GLU A 22 -4.56 -3.47 8.02
C GLU A 22 -3.15 -3.95 7.70
N LYS A 23 -2.55 -4.81 8.54
CA LYS A 23 -1.23 -5.40 8.27
C LYS A 23 -1.23 -6.20 6.96
N THR A 24 -2.29 -6.96 6.71
CA THR A 24 -2.46 -7.74 5.48
C THR A 24 -2.53 -6.84 4.25
N THR A 25 -3.32 -5.76 4.33
CA THR A 25 -3.45 -4.76 3.26
C THR A 25 -2.13 -4.08 2.95
N ILE A 26 -1.40 -3.62 3.97
CA ILE A 26 -0.08 -2.99 3.78
C ILE A 26 0.91 -3.99 3.19
N ARG A 27 0.90 -5.25 3.64
CA ARG A 27 1.77 -6.29 3.09
C ARG A 27 1.48 -6.60 1.63
N PHE A 28 0.21 -6.66 1.24
CA PHE A 28 -0.16 -6.85 -0.16
C PHE A 28 0.29 -5.66 -1.02
N ALA A 29 0.08 -4.43 -0.56
CA ALA A 29 0.57 -3.23 -1.23
C ALA A 29 2.10 -3.22 -1.39
N ASP A 30 2.86 -3.66 -0.36
CA ASP A 30 4.32 -3.82 -0.42
C ASP A 30 4.74 -4.81 -1.52
N ILE A 31 4.08 -5.96 -1.62
CA ILE A 31 4.41 -7.02 -2.60
C ILE A 31 4.13 -6.50 -4.01
N VAL A 32 2.92 -5.99 -4.26
CA VAL A 32 2.50 -5.49 -5.58
C VAL A 32 3.41 -4.35 -6.05
N THR A 33 3.81 -3.46 -5.13
CA THR A 33 4.69 -2.31 -5.44
C THR A 33 6.12 -2.72 -5.76
N ARG A 34 6.69 -3.69 -5.03
CA ARG A 34 8.07 -4.16 -5.27
C ARG A 34 8.17 -5.05 -6.50
N GLY A 35 7.12 -5.83 -6.78
CA GLY A 35 7.06 -6.72 -7.92
C GLY A 35 5.83 -7.60 -7.87
N ALA A 36 4.79 -7.21 -8.62
CA ALA A 36 3.52 -7.94 -8.68
C ALA A 36 3.65 -9.41 -9.09
N THR A 37 4.73 -9.82 -9.76
CA THR A 37 5.02 -11.22 -10.09
C THR A 37 5.25 -12.10 -8.86
N ALA A 38 5.47 -11.52 -7.68
CA ALA A 38 5.59 -12.23 -6.42
C ALA A 38 4.23 -12.52 -5.75
N VAL A 39 3.11 -12.07 -6.32
CA VAL A 39 1.77 -12.43 -5.86
C VAL A 39 1.48 -13.85 -6.35
N ASP A 40 1.51 -14.81 -5.43
CA ASP A 40 1.15 -16.20 -5.65
C ASP A 40 -0.22 -16.54 -5.03
N SER A 41 -0.65 -17.80 -5.14
CA SER A 41 -1.91 -18.27 -4.57
C SER A 41 -1.97 -18.11 -3.05
N ASN A 42 -0.86 -18.23 -2.33
CA ASN A 42 -0.84 -18.08 -0.88
C ASN A 42 -1.08 -16.62 -0.48
N VAL A 43 -0.52 -15.67 -1.23
CA VAL A 43 -0.77 -14.24 -1.03
C VAL A 43 -2.24 -13.92 -1.28
N LEU A 44 -2.81 -14.43 -2.38
CA LEU A 44 -4.24 -14.23 -2.71
C LEU A 44 -5.17 -14.86 -1.67
N GLU A 45 -4.88 -16.07 -1.21
CA GLU A 45 -5.64 -16.73 -0.13
C GLU A 45 -5.57 -15.90 1.16
N TYR A 46 -4.40 -15.38 1.51
CA TYR A 46 -4.21 -14.64 2.75
C TYR A 46 -4.98 -13.31 2.77
N ILE A 47 -4.93 -12.53 1.68
CA ILE A 47 -5.72 -11.31 1.58
C ILE A 47 -7.22 -11.58 1.41
N GLY A 48 -7.57 -12.71 0.78
CA GLY A 48 -8.95 -13.21 0.62
C GLY A 48 -9.67 -13.48 1.95
N LYS A 49 -8.95 -13.56 3.08
CA LYS A 49 -9.56 -13.64 4.42
C LYS A 49 -10.28 -12.35 4.83
N PHE A 50 -9.95 -11.22 4.20
CA PHE A 50 -10.42 -9.89 4.59
C PHE A 50 -11.12 -9.11 3.48
N TYR A 51 -10.95 -9.56 2.24
CA TYR A 51 -11.45 -8.92 1.03
C TYR A 51 -11.99 -9.97 0.07
N SER A 52 -13.07 -9.64 -0.63
CA SER A 52 -13.58 -10.39 -1.77
C SER A 52 -12.66 -10.27 -3.00
N GLU A 53 -12.88 -11.12 -4.01
CA GLU A 53 -12.13 -11.05 -5.27
C GLU A 53 -12.27 -9.67 -5.94
N ASP A 54 -13.49 -9.12 -5.98
CA ASP A 54 -13.76 -7.79 -6.54
C ASP A 54 -13.01 -6.68 -5.77
N GLU A 55 -13.02 -6.73 -4.44
CA GLU A 55 -12.28 -5.78 -3.61
C GLU A 55 -10.75 -5.91 -3.81
N ILE A 56 -10.23 -7.12 -4.05
CA ILE A 56 -8.81 -7.34 -4.34
C ILE A 56 -8.44 -6.73 -5.70
N VAL A 57 -9.33 -6.81 -6.71
CA VAL A 57 -9.15 -6.15 -8.01
C VAL A 57 -9.08 -4.63 -7.80
N GLU A 58 -10.05 -4.05 -7.08
CA GLU A 58 -10.07 -2.61 -6.80
C GLU A 58 -8.83 -2.16 -6.02
N LEU A 59 -8.43 -2.90 -4.99
CA LEU A 59 -7.22 -2.62 -4.21
C LEU A 59 -5.97 -2.64 -5.09
N THR A 60 -5.87 -3.62 -5.99
CA THR A 60 -4.76 -3.73 -6.95
C THR A 60 -4.74 -2.55 -7.91
N MET A 61 -5.91 -2.09 -8.39
CA MET A 61 -6.01 -0.90 -9.23
C MET A 61 -5.53 0.37 -8.53
N VAL A 62 -5.92 0.57 -7.26
CA VAL A 62 -5.46 1.72 -6.45
C VAL A 62 -3.94 1.71 -6.27
N ILE A 63 -3.36 0.54 -5.96
CA ILE A 63 -1.91 0.38 -5.83
C ILE A 63 -1.22 0.67 -7.17
N ALA A 64 -1.76 0.16 -8.28
CA ALA A 64 -1.20 0.37 -9.61
C ALA A 64 -1.23 1.85 -10.02
N LEU A 65 -2.34 2.55 -9.73
CA LEU A 65 -2.47 3.99 -9.97
C LEU A 65 -1.43 4.79 -9.18
N ALA A 66 -1.28 4.53 -7.88
CA ALA A 66 -0.25 5.18 -7.07
C ALA A 66 1.16 4.92 -7.63
N ASN A 67 1.45 3.68 -8.04
CA ASN A 67 2.72 3.33 -8.64
C ASN A 67 2.95 3.98 -10.02
N MET A 68 1.89 4.26 -10.79
CA MET A 68 2.00 5.03 -12.03
C MET A 68 2.36 6.49 -11.73
N VAL A 69 1.65 7.12 -10.79
CA VAL A 69 1.92 8.50 -10.37
C VAL A 69 3.34 8.66 -9.85
N ASN A 70 3.80 7.75 -8.98
CA ASN A 70 5.18 7.74 -8.48
C ASN A 70 6.19 7.70 -9.62
N ARG A 71 6.00 6.82 -10.63
CA ARG A 71 6.90 6.74 -11.78
C ARG A 71 6.93 8.00 -12.63
N ILE A 72 5.79 8.66 -12.82
CA ILE A 72 5.72 9.94 -13.54
C ILE A 72 6.50 11.00 -12.77
N ASN A 73 6.25 11.13 -11.46
CA ASN A 73 6.93 12.10 -10.61
C ASN A 73 8.45 11.88 -10.59
N ASP A 74 8.89 10.64 -10.38
CA ASP A 74 10.30 10.28 -10.34
C ASP A 74 10.99 10.51 -11.69
N ALA A 75 10.37 10.09 -12.80
CA ALA A 75 10.94 10.22 -14.14
C ALA A 75 11.09 11.68 -14.58
N LEU A 76 10.15 12.54 -14.18
CA LEU A 76 10.14 13.96 -14.53
C LEU A 76 10.77 14.85 -13.45
N LYS A 77 11.25 14.28 -12.35
CA LYS A 77 11.80 14.99 -11.18
C LYS A 77 10.85 16.06 -10.66
N ILE A 78 9.56 15.74 -10.59
CA ILE A 78 8.53 16.62 -10.04
C ILE A 78 8.74 16.68 -8.53
N GLU A 79 8.95 17.89 -8.00
CA GLU A 79 9.02 18.14 -6.57
C GLU A 79 7.62 18.35 -5.98
N PRO A 80 7.36 17.92 -4.74
CA PRO A 80 6.10 18.16 -4.07
C PRO A 80 5.90 19.66 -3.81
N ASP A 81 4.72 20.16 -4.15
CA ASP A 81 4.29 21.49 -3.73
C ASP A 81 3.89 21.42 -2.24
N LEU A 82 4.70 22.05 -1.39
CA LEU A 82 4.48 22.08 0.05
C LEU A 82 3.52 23.20 0.49
N GLY A 83 3.04 24.02 -0.45
CA GLY A 83 2.34 25.26 -0.15
C GLY A 83 3.27 26.33 0.42
N GLU A 84 2.88 27.61 0.31
CA GLU A 84 3.56 28.66 1.07
C GLU A 84 3.17 28.52 2.56
N ALA A 85 4.17 28.49 3.43
CA ALA A 85 3.95 28.56 4.87
C ALA A 85 3.49 29.99 5.21
N GLU A 86 2.19 30.20 5.41
CA GLU A 86 1.67 31.38 6.12
C GLU A 86 2.01 31.32 7.62
#